data_AF-A0A2N9M5A0-F1
#
_entry.id   AF-A0A2N9M5A0-F1
#
_cell.length_a   1.000
_cell.length_b   1.000
_cell.length_c   1.000
_cell.angle_alpha   90.00
_cell.angle_beta   90.00
_cell.angle_gamma   90.00
#
_symmetry.space_group_name_H-M   'P 1'
#
loop_
_entity.id
_entity.type
_entity.pdbx_description
1 polymer ?
#
loop_
_entity_poly.entity_id
_entity_poly.type
_entity_poly.pdbx_seq_one_letter_code
_entity_poly.pdbx_strand_id
1 'polypeptide(L)'
;MDFVRRWSEKTEIGAGPFIVWLDIAASKFYDWRERYGKVNEHNGWVPRDFWLEDWEKQAIVGFHLKNPLEGYRRLTFMMLDADVVAVSPTTAYGACWGKRDCCRSGTANRQRRVRVLSSH
;
A
#
# COMPACT_ATOMS: atom_id res chain seq x y z
N MET A 1 4.01 6.48 -25.56
CA MET A 1 4.49 6.65 -26.95
C MET A 1 3.58 5.98 -27.96
N ASP A 2 3.03 4.79 -27.65
CA ASP A 2 2.23 3.99 -28.61
C ASP A 2 0.94 4.67 -29.05
N PHE A 3 0.33 5.46 -28.17
CA PHE A 3 -0.85 6.24 -28.51
C PHE A 3 -0.58 7.21 -29.67
N VAL A 4 0.44 8.07 -29.54
CA VAL A 4 0.81 9.04 -30.58
C VAL A 4 1.26 8.33 -31.87
N ARG A 5 2.01 7.23 -31.75
CA ARG A 5 2.48 6.46 -32.92
C ARG A 5 1.34 5.79 -33.69
N ARG A 6 0.42 5.13 -32.98
CA ARG A 6 -0.75 4.45 -33.58
C ARG A 6 -1.68 5.42 -34.31
N TRP A 7 -1.85 6.63 -33.78
CA TRP A 7 -2.70 7.63 -34.43
C TRP A 7 -2.00 8.32 -35.59
N SER A 8 -0.70 8.61 -35.48
CA SER A 8 0.10 9.16 -36.58
C SER A 8 0.12 8.24 -37.81
N GLU A 9 0.26 6.92 -37.62
CA GLU A 9 0.20 5.93 -38.71
C GLU A 9 -1.19 5.86 -39.36
N LYS A 10 -2.26 6.08 -38.59
CA LYS A 10 -3.65 6.00 -39.08
C LYS A 10 -4.13 7.27 -39.78
N THR A 11 -3.61 8.43 -39.38
CA THR A 11 -4.08 9.72 -39.89
C THR A 11 -3.10 10.38 -40.85
N GLU A 12 -1.92 9.77 -41.09
CA GLU A 12 -0.81 10.34 -41.87
C GLU A 12 -0.32 11.72 -41.37
N ILE A 13 -0.76 12.11 -40.17
CA ILE A 13 -0.37 13.36 -39.52
C ILE A 13 0.87 13.08 -38.69
N GLY A 14 1.90 13.93 -38.81
CA GLY A 14 3.12 13.82 -38.02
C GLY A 14 2.86 13.87 -36.51
N ALA A 15 3.78 13.37 -35.70
CA ALA A 15 3.63 13.34 -34.24
C ALA A 15 3.59 14.73 -33.57
N GLY A 16 4.07 15.79 -34.24
CA GLY A 16 4.15 17.16 -33.71
C GLY A 16 2.79 17.75 -33.31
N PRO A 17 1.79 17.80 -34.21
CA PRO A 17 0.43 18.24 -33.89
C PRO A 17 -0.21 17.52 -32.71
N PHE A 18 0.01 16.20 -32.57
CA PHE A 18 -0.53 15.43 -31.44
C PHE A 18 0.07 15.84 -30.10
N ILE A 19 1.36 16.20 -30.06
CA ILE A 19 2.04 16.64 -28.83
C ILE A 19 1.47 17.98 -28.35
N VAL A 20 1.17 18.88 -29.29
CA VAL A 20 0.53 20.18 -29.01
C VAL A 20 -0.90 19.99 -28.52
N TRP A 21 -1.68 19.10 -29.16
CA TRP A 21 -3.04 18.81 -28.72
C TRP A 21 -3.13 18.11 -27.36
N LEU A 22 -2.09 17.36 -26.99
CA LEU A 22 -1.98 16.71 -25.68
C LEU A 22 -1.44 17.66 -24.59
N ASP A 23 -1.10 18.91 -24.94
CA ASP A 23 -0.53 19.92 -24.05
C ASP A 23 0.73 19.45 -23.31
N ILE A 24 1.56 18.65 -24.01
CA ILE A 24 2.84 18.15 -23.49
C ILE A 24 3.97 18.97 -24.13
N ALA A 25 4.88 19.48 -23.31
CA ALA A 25 6.08 20.14 -23.82
C ALA A 25 6.89 19.19 -24.72
N ALA A 26 7.27 19.65 -25.92
CA ALA A 26 8.00 18.84 -26.90
C ALA A 26 9.29 18.24 -26.32
N SER A 27 10.00 18.99 -25.45
CA SER A 27 11.18 18.52 -24.73
C SER A 27 10.88 17.28 -23.88
N LYS A 28 9.81 17.31 -23.07
CA LYS A 28 9.38 16.16 -22.25
C LYS A 28 9.01 14.95 -23.10
N PHE A 29 8.35 15.16 -24.24
CA PHE A 29 8.03 14.07 -25.15
C PHE A 29 9.29 13.41 -25.72
N TYR A 30 10.27 14.19 -26.16
CA TYR A 30 11.53 13.65 -26.66
C TYR A 30 12.36 12.96 -25.57
N ASP A 31 12.40 13.50 -24.35
CA ASP A 31 13.01 12.85 -23.18
C ASP A 31 12.35 11.50 -22.86
N TRP A 32 11.02 11.42 -23.00
CA TRP A 32 10.28 10.18 -22.81
C TRP A 32 10.55 9.20 -23.93
N ARG A 33 10.74 9.67 -25.17
CA ARG A 33 11.03 8.82 -26.32
C ARG A 33 12.40 8.17 -26.17
N GLU A 34 13.39 8.93 -25.69
CA GLU A 34 14.74 8.44 -25.45
C GLU A 34 14.80 7.37 -24.34
N ARG A 35 13.86 7.42 -23.39
CA ARG A 35 13.73 6.45 -22.30
C ARG A 35 12.67 5.38 -22.55
N TYR A 36 11.92 5.48 -23.65
CA TYR A 36 10.85 4.55 -23.96
C TYR A 36 11.44 3.16 -24.25
N GLY A 37 11.12 2.18 -23.40
CA GLY A 37 11.69 0.83 -23.46
C GLY A 37 12.96 0.60 -22.63
N LYS A 38 13.50 1.65 -21.98
CA LYS A 38 14.56 1.47 -20.97
C LYS A 38 13.92 1.04 -19.64
N VAL A 39 14.55 0.07 -18.96
CA VAL A 39 14.16 -0.29 -17.59
C VAL A 39 14.37 0.94 -16.71
N ASN A 40 13.34 1.33 -15.95
CA ASN A 40 13.44 2.44 -15.01
C ASN A 40 14.30 2.03 -13.81
N GLU A 41 15.63 2.05 -13.98
CA GLU A 41 16.63 1.89 -12.91
C GLU A 41 16.62 3.07 -11.92
N HIS A 42 15.78 4.08 -12.16
CA HIS A 42 15.56 5.21 -11.27
C HIS A 42 14.72 4.87 -10.03
N ASN A 43 14.13 3.67 -9.97
CA ASN A 43 13.86 3.03 -8.68
C ASN A 43 15.20 2.57 -8.10
N GLY A 44 16.08 3.54 -7.85
CA GLY A 44 17.31 3.31 -7.14
C GLY A 44 16.98 2.55 -5.87
N TRP A 45 17.89 1.68 -5.47
CA TRP A 45 17.81 0.78 -4.33
C TRP A 45 17.63 1.61 -3.05
N VAL A 46 16.43 2.13 -2.82
CA VAL A 46 15.99 2.58 -1.51
C VAL A 46 15.91 1.28 -0.73
N PRO A 47 16.78 1.06 0.27
CA PRO A 47 16.64 -0.10 1.13
C PRO A 47 15.25 0.02 1.73
N ARG A 48 14.31 -0.83 1.29
CA ARG A 48 12.91 -0.74 1.69
C ARG A 48 12.71 -1.43 3.03
N ASP A 49 13.71 -1.22 3.88
CA ASP A 49 14.29 -2.19 4.77
C ASP A 49 14.23 -1.60 6.17
N PHE A 50 13.04 -1.14 6.55
CA PHE A 50 12.60 -1.19 7.94
C PHE A 50 12.30 -2.66 8.24
N TRP A 51 13.34 -3.50 8.34
CA TRP A 51 13.15 -4.91 8.64
C TRP A 51 12.74 -5.03 10.08
N LEU A 52 11.43 -5.10 10.30
CA LEU A 52 10.96 -5.84 11.45
C LEU A 52 11.48 -7.26 11.30
N GLU A 53 12.15 -7.70 12.34
CA GLU A 53 12.54 -9.09 12.45
C GLU A 53 11.28 -9.96 12.44
N ASP A 54 11.43 -11.20 11.99
CA ASP A 54 10.26 -12.09 11.90
C ASP A 54 9.63 -12.36 13.26
N TRP A 55 10.42 -12.30 14.35
CA TRP A 55 9.91 -12.40 15.71
C TRP A 55 9.07 -11.18 16.11
N GLU A 56 9.43 -9.95 15.68
CA GLU A 56 8.65 -8.75 15.95
C GLU A 56 7.30 -8.80 15.23
N LYS A 57 7.29 -9.27 13.97
CA LYS A 57 6.04 -9.50 13.22
C LYS A 57 5.15 -10.54 13.90
N GLN A 58 5.73 -11.59 14.48
CA GLN A 58 4.98 -12.60 15.22
C GLN A 58 4.45 -12.04 16.55
N ALA A 59 5.24 -11.25 17.27
CA ALA A 59 4.82 -10.60 18.51
C ALA A 59 3.63 -9.66 18.28
N ILE A 60 3.66 -8.84 17.22
CA ILE A 60 2.55 -7.94 16.86
C ILE A 60 1.27 -8.72 16.57
N VAL A 61 1.35 -9.80 15.78
CA VAL A 61 0.18 -10.64 15.49
C VAL A 61 -0.34 -11.33 16.75
N GLY A 62 0.55 -11.89 17.57
CA GLY A 62 0.17 -12.52 18.83
C GLY A 62 -0.51 -11.54 19.79
N PHE A 63 -0.03 -10.30 19.85
CA PHE A 63 -0.62 -9.25 20.68
C PHE A 63 -1.99 -8.80 20.15
N HIS A 64 -2.17 -8.76 18.83
CA HIS A 64 -3.46 -8.48 18.20
C HIS A 64 -4.50 -9.57 18.44
N LEU A 65 -4.08 -10.85 18.41
CA LEU A 65 -4.97 -11.96 18.72
C LEU A 65 -5.43 -11.97 20.19
N LYS A 66 -4.59 -11.49 21.11
CA LYS A 66 -4.95 -11.28 22.52
C LYS A 66 -5.89 -10.08 22.71
N ASN A 67 -5.80 -9.06 21.85
CA ASN A 67 -6.57 -7.81 21.94
C ASN A 67 -7.34 -7.51 20.63
N PRO A 68 -8.31 -8.35 20.24
CA PRO A 68 -8.98 -8.28 18.93
C PRO A 68 -9.90 -7.05 18.77
N LEU A 69 -10.25 -6.39 19.87
CA LEU A 69 -11.15 -5.23 19.87
C LEU A 69 -10.39 -3.91 19.72
N GLU A 70 -9.06 -3.93 19.87
CA GLU A 70 -8.25 -2.74 19.85
C GLU A 70 -7.78 -2.39 18.43
N GLY A 71 -7.97 -1.14 18.05
CA GLY A 71 -7.45 -0.62 16.79
C GLY A 71 -5.91 -0.52 16.83
N TYR A 72 -5.29 -0.61 15.65
CA TYR A 72 -3.83 -0.65 15.49
C TYR A 72 -3.07 0.46 16.23
N ARG A 73 -3.61 1.69 16.27
CA ARG A 73 -3.00 2.82 16.99
C ARG A 73 -2.92 2.58 18.50
N ARG A 74 -4.02 2.15 19.12
CA ARG A 74 -4.07 1.88 20.55
C ARG A 74 -3.21 0.66 20.90
N LEU A 75 -3.27 -0.37 20.05
CA LEU A 75 -2.45 -1.58 20.17
C LEU A 75 -0.95 -1.27 20.14
N THR A 76 -0.52 -0.29 19.32
CA THR A 76 0.88 0.17 19.26
C THR A 76 1.36 0.76 20.57
N PHE A 77 0.59 1.65 21.20
CA PHE A 77 0.95 2.20 22.50
C PHE A 77 0.91 1.16 23.62
N MET A 78 -0.04 0.22 23.57
CA MET A 78 -0.08 -0.89 24.54
C MET A 78 1.13 -1.83 24.41
N MET A 79 1.60 -2.10 23.18
CA MET A 79 2.83 -2.87 22.98
C MET A 79 4.07 -2.14 23.46
N LEU A 80 4.09 -0.80 23.34
CA LEU A 80 5.15 0.05 23.86
C LEU A 80 5.17 0.04 25.40
N ASP A 81 4.01 0.21 26.05
CA ASP A 81 3.87 0.19 27.52
C ASP A 81 4.21 -1.18 28.12
N ALA A 82 3.91 -2.26 27.38
CA ALA A 82 4.21 -3.63 27.78
C ALA A 82 5.63 -4.09 27.39
N ASP A 83 6.47 -3.19 26.86
CA ASP A 83 7.85 -3.45 26.44
C ASP A 83 8.00 -4.64 25.47
N VAL A 84 7.04 -4.79 24.54
CA VAL A 84 6.99 -5.93 23.61
C VAL A 84 7.72 -5.61 22.30
N VAL A 85 7.28 -4.57 21.59
CA VAL A 85 7.85 -4.12 20.31
C VAL A 85 7.55 -2.62 20.15
N ALA A 86 8.58 -1.82 19.86
CA ALA A 86 8.46 -0.39 19.60
C ALA A 86 8.33 -0.11 18.09
N VAL A 87 7.09 0.01 17.59
CA VAL A 87 6.81 0.23 16.16
C VAL A 87 5.86 1.40 15.94
N SER A 88 5.81 1.92 14.71
CA SER A 88 4.79 2.90 14.33
C SER A 88 3.43 2.24 14.06
N PRO A 89 2.29 2.95 14.19
CA PRO A 89 0.97 2.38 13.92
C PRO A 89 0.79 1.89 12.47
N THR A 90 1.44 2.54 11.51
CA THR A 90 1.44 2.13 10.09
C THR A 90 2.19 0.83 9.89
N THR A 91 3.30 0.65 10.59
CA THR A 91 4.07 -0.60 10.62
C THR A 91 3.27 -1.75 11.23
N ALA A 92 2.60 -1.53 12.37
CA ALA A 92 1.74 -2.53 13.01
C ALA A 92 0.57 -2.95 12.11
N TYR A 93 -0.05 -1.98 11.42
CA TYR A 93 -1.06 -2.26 10.40
C TYR A 93 -0.49 -3.12 9.26
N GLY A 94 0.65 -2.74 8.69
CA GLY A 94 1.32 -3.48 7.62
C GLY A 94 1.67 -4.92 8.01
N ALA A 95 2.10 -5.15 9.25
CA ALA A 95 2.41 -6.48 9.77
C ALA A 95 1.18 -7.40 9.93
N CYS A 96 0.00 -6.81 10.21
CA CYS A 96 -1.27 -7.54 10.25
C CYS A 96 -1.94 -7.68 8.87
N TRP A 97 -1.67 -6.75 7.96
CA TRP A 97 -2.34 -6.66 6.66
C TRP A 97 -2.04 -7.90 5.81
N GLY A 98 -3.09 -8.52 5.27
CA GLY A 98 -3.00 -9.77 4.50
C GLY A 98 -2.95 -11.05 5.34
N LYS A 99 -2.85 -10.97 6.68
CA LYS A 99 -2.95 -12.16 7.56
C LYS A 99 -4.41 -12.46 7.89
N ARG A 100 -4.84 -13.69 7.58
CA ARG A 100 -6.23 -14.16 7.79
C ARG A 100 -6.69 -14.02 9.24
N ASP A 101 -5.76 -14.20 10.19
CA ASP A 101 -6.07 -14.20 11.62
C ASP A 101 -6.39 -12.78 12.15
N CYS A 102 -5.76 -11.75 11.59
CA CYS A 102 -6.02 -10.34 11.91
C CYS A 102 -7.32 -9.79 11.28
N CYS A 103 -7.74 -10.32 10.12
CA CYS A 103 -8.98 -9.86 9.48
C CYS A 103 -10.25 -10.45 10.15
N ARG A 104 -10.11 -11.60 10.82
CA ARG A 104 -11.25 -12.32 11.41
C ARG A 104 -11.64 -11.80 12.79
N SER A 105 -10.70 -11.22 13.54
CA SER A 105 -10.94 -10.58 14.85
C SER A 105 -11.97 -9.45 14.76
N GLY A 106 -11.95 -8.66 13.68
CA GLY A 106 -12.91 -7.56 13.45
C GLY A 106 -14.33 -8.02 13.08
N THR A 107 -14.49 -9.23 12.51
CA THR A 107 -15.80 -9.77 12.09
C THR A 107 -16.48 -10.63 13.16
N ALA A 108 -15.71 -11.27 14.05
CA ALA A 108 -16.25 -12.07 15.15
C ALA A 108 -17.14 -11.25 16.13
N ASN A 109 -16.94 -9.93 16.23
CA ASN A 109 -17.72 -9.08 17.12
C ASN A 109 -19.04 -8.56 16.51
N ARG A 110 -19.27 -8.69 15.19
CA ARG A 110 -20.57 -8.31 14.60
C ARG A 110 -21.69 -9.28 15.01
N GLN A 111 -21.35 -10.51 15.41
CA GLN A 111 -22.31 -11.51 15.88
C GLN A 111 -22.53 -11.50 17.41
N ARG A 112 -21.63 -10.93 18.22
CA ARG A 112 -21.83 -10.84 19.69
C ARG A 112 -22.67 -9.65 20.13
N ARG A 113 -22.77 -8.57 19.35
CA ARG A 113 -23.58 -7.40 19.72
C ARG A 113 -25.10 -7.59 19.53
N VAL A 114 -25.54 -8.64 18.84
CA VAL A 114 -26.97 -8.91 18.57
C VAL A 114 -27.63 -9.79 19.65
N ARG A 115 -26.88 -10.36 20.60
CA ARG A 115 -27.41 -11.30 21.62
C ARG A 115 -27.58 -10.75 23.04
N VAL A 116 -27.69 -9.44 23.23
CA VAL A 116 -27.89 -8.85 24.58
C VAL A 116 -29.18 -8.01 24.70
N LEU A 117 -30.10 -8.08 23.73
CA LEU A 117 -31.36 -7.30 23.76
C LEU A 117 -32.63 -8.16 23.63
N SER A 118 -32.62 -9.39 24.14
CA SER A 118 -33.85 -10.20 24.24
C SER A 118 -33.84 -11.03 25.52
N SER A 119 -33.97 -10.36 26.65
CA SER A 119 -34.33 -10.96 27.94
C SER A 119 -34.92 -9.89 28.83
N HIS A 120 -36.17 -9.52 28.54
CA HIS A 120 -37.16 -8.97 29.48
C HIS A 120 -38.55 -9.18 28.90
#